data_AF-A0AAC8Q9W0-F1
#
_entry.id   AF-A0AAC8Q9W0-F1
#
_cell.length_a   1.000
_cell.length_b   1.000
_cell.length_c   1.000
_cell.angle_alpha   90.00
_cell.angle_beta   90.00
_cell.angle_gamma   90.00
#
_symmetry.space_group_name_H-M   'P 1'
#
loop_
_entity.id
_entity.type
_entity.pdbx_description
1 polymer ?
#
loop_
_entity_poly.entity_id
_entity_poly.type
_entity_poly.pdbx_seq_one_letter_code
_entity_poly.pdbx_strand_id
1 'polypeptide(L)'
;MALVRQVLARELETINEYEAHARAASTPELRDFFLHLAAEEKEHVAEAVHMLRLLDAGQEAHFAKPVTTGHFQGAIEGKPAPAPARAPASAPAAAAPSPAAPSEPASRGPARGGRNANGQAEPPPGLVQPERVLYGVPAPPPSPGVQPLTVGSLRRSR
;
A
#
# COMPACT_ATOMS: atom_id res chain seq x y z
N MET A 1 2.80 0.90 25.23
CA MET A 1 2.32 -0.47 24.98
C MET A 1 1.21 -0.56 23.93
N ALA A 2 0.19 0.31 23.96
CA ALA A 2 -0.90 0.27 22.97
C ALA A 2 -0.40 0.37 21.52
N LEU A 3 0.56 1.26 21.22
CA LEU A 3 1.13 1.42 19.88
C LEU A 3 1.82 0.16 19.35
N VAL A 4 2.66 -0.50 20.17
CA VAL A 4 3.33 -1.76 19.78
C VAL A 4 2.31 -2.86 19.45
N ARG A 5 1.23 -2.95 20.25
CA ARG A 5 0.14 -3.91 19.99
C ARG A 5 -0.65 -3.57 18.73
N GLN A 6 -0.81 -2.29 18.39
CA GLN A 6 -1.45 -1.86 17.14
C GLN A 6 -0.59 -2.21 15.92
N VAL A 7 0.72 -1.96 15.98
CA VAL A 7 1.67 -2.37 14.94
C VAL A 7 1.61 -3.89 14.76
N LEU A 8 1.74 -4.67 15.84
CA LEU A 8 1.64 -6.13 15.78
C LEU A 8 0.33 -6.62 15.12
N ALA A 9 -0.80 -6.01 15.46
CA ALA A 9 -2.07 -6.36 14.84
C ALA A 9 -2.11 -6.03 13.35
N ARG A 10 -1.52 -4.89 12.95
CA ARG A 10 -1.45 -4.46 11.55
C ARG A 10 -0.56 -5.39 10.73
N GLU A 11 0.63 -5.72 11.22
CA GLU A 11 1.54 -6.60 10.47
C GLU A 11 0.93 -8.01 10.29
N LEU A 12 0.21 -8.53 11.29
CA LEU A 12 -0.52 -9.81 11.15
C LEU A 12 -1.63 -9.73 10.09
N GLU A 13 -2.35 -8.62 9.99
CA GLU A 13 -3.33 -8.38 8.93
C GLU A 13 -2.63 -8.33 7.55
N THR A 14 -1.53 -7.59 7.44
CA THR A 14 -0.78 -7.43 6.19
C THR A 14 -0.16 -8.74 5.71
N ILE A 15 0.37 -9.59 6.60
CA ILE A 15 0.82 -10.95 6.25
C ILE A 15 -0.34 -11.74 5.64
N ASN A 16 -1.52 -11.74 6.27
CA ASN A 16 -2.68 -12.47 5.76
C ASN A 16 -3.12 -11.96 4.39
N GLU A 17 -3.12 -10.64 4.17
CA GLU A 17 -3.45 -10.01 2.90
C GLU A 17 -2.45 -10.41 1.81
N TYR A 18 -1.14 -10.27 2.06
CA TYR A 18 -0.11 -10.60 1.08
C TYR A 18 -0.08 -12.10 0.75
N GLU A 19 -0.25 -12.99 1.73
CA GLU A 19 -0.39 -14.41 1.44
C GLU A 19 -1.66 -14.74 0.63
N ALA A 20 -2.76 -14.02 0.84
CA ALA A 20 -3.97 -14.15 0.03
C ALA A 20 -3.75 -13.66 -1.41
N HIS A 21 -3.04 -12.54 -1.58
CA HIS A 21 -2.67 -12.03 -2.90
C HIS A 21 -1.73 -12.98 -3.63
N ALA A 22 -0.75 -13.56 -2.93
CA ALA A 22 0.14 -14.58 -3.49
C ALA A 22 -0.63 -15.80 -4.00
N ARG A 23 -1.67 -16.26 -3.26
CA ARG A 23 -2.55 -17.36 -3.69
C ARG A 23 -3.40 -17.00 -4.91
N ALA A 24 -3.81 -15.73 -5.04
CA ALA A 24 -4.63 -15.24 -6.14
C ALA A 24 -3.82 -14.81 -7.37
N ALA A 25 -2.50 -14.68 -7.26
CA ALA A 25 -1.63 -14.20 -8.33
C ALA A 25 -1.59 -15.16 -9.52
N SER A 26 -1.79 -14.60 -10.72
CA SER A 26 -1.80 -15.37 -11.98
C SER A 26 -0.41 -15.64 -12.55
N THR A 27 0.62 -14.90 -12.11
CA THR A 27 1.99 -15.05 -12.59
C THR A 27 2.92 -15.41 -11.44
N PRO A 28 3.97 -16.23 -11.69
CA PRO A 28 4.92 -16.62 -10.67
C PRO A 28 5.66 -15.41 -10.09
N GLU A 29 5.99 -14.41 -10.90
CA GLU A 29 6.73 -13.22 -10.45
C GLU A 29 5.92 -12.42 -9.41
N LEU A 30 4.61 -12.28 -9.61
CA LEU A 30 3.74 -11.55 -8.70
C LEU A 30 3.48 -12.34 -7.41
N ARG A 31 3.35 -13.68 -7.52
CA ARG A 31 3.27 -14.56 -6.36
C ARG A 31 4.53 -14.43 -5.50
N ASP A 32 5.70 -14.51 -6.13
CA ASP A 32 6.98 -14.49 -5.43
C ASP A 32 7.23 -13.12 -4.78
N PHE A 33 6.82 -12.02 -5.45
CA PHE A 33 6.81 -10.68 -4.86
C PHE A 33 5.96 -10.60 -3.58
N PHE A 34 4.71 -11.07 -3.60
CA PHE A 34 3.86 -11.03 -2.40
C PHE A 34 4.35 -11.96 -1.29
N LEU A 35 4.93 -13.12 -1.64
CA LEU A 35 5.55 -14.01 -0.65
C LEU A 35 6.78 -13.37 0.01
N HIS A 36 7.57 -12.62 -0.76
CA HIS A 36 8.69 -11.86 -0.23
C HIS A 36 8.21 -10.79 0.75
N LEU A 37 7.21 -9.97 0.39
CA LEU A 37 6.64 -8.97 1.30
C LEU A 37 6.09 -9.62 2.59
N ALA A 38 5.34 -10.71 2.46
CA ALA A 38 4.83 -11.43 3.63
C ALA A 38 5.94 -11.99 4.53
N ALA A 39 7.14 -12.25 3.99
CA ALA A 39 8.29 -12.66 4.78
C ALA A 39 8.89 -11.48 5.56
N GLU A 40 9.01 -10.29 4.94
CA GLU A 40 9.49 -9.07 5.61
C GLU A 40 8.58 -8.69 6.78
N GLU A 41 7.26 -8.73 6.60
CA GLU A 41 6.33 -8.40 7.69
C GLU A 41 6.40 -9.39 8.87
N LYS A 42 6.81 -10.65 8.63
CA LYS A 42 7.06 -11.61 9.72
C LYS A 42 8.27 -11.21 10.55
N GLU A 43 9.25 -10.52 9.97
CA GLU A 43 10.38 -9.95 10.72
C GLU A 43 9.88 -8.79 11.60
N HIS A 44 9.04 -7.90 11.07
CA HIS A 44 8.43 -6.83 11.86
C HIS A 44 7.57 -7.36 13.02
N VAL A 45 6.81 -8.45 12.80
CA VAL A 45 6.09 -9.16 13.87
C VAL A 45 7.04 -9.63 14.96
N ALA A 46 8.17 -10.26 14.59
CA ALA A 46 9.15 -10.74 15.56
C ALA A 46 9.75 -9.60 16.39
N GLU A 47 10.10 -8.49 15.75
CA GLU A 47 10.61 -7.28 16.41
C GLU A 47 9.59 -6.66 17.35
N ALA A 48 8.33 -6.51 16.90
CA ALA A 48 7.24 -5.97 17.71
C ALA A 48 6.92 -6.87 18.93
N VAL A 49 6.96 -8.19 18.76
CA VAL A 49 6.79 -9.15 19.87
C VAL A 49 7.95 -9.04 20.86
N HIS A 50 9.19 -8.93 20.37
CA HIS A 50 10.35 -8.74 21.23
C HIS A 50 10.24 -7.44 22.05
N MET A 51 9.82 -6.34 21.41
CA MET A 51 9.55 -5.08 22.10
C MET A 51 8.43 -5.19 23.12
N LEU A 52 7.35 -5.90 22.80
CA LEU A 52 6.26 -6.11 23.74
C LEU A 52 6.72 -6.87 24.99
N ARG A 53 7.55 -7.91 24.81
CA ARG A 53 8.13 -8.72 25.90
C ARG A 53 9.04 -7.90 26.81
N LEU A 54 9.88 -7.04 26.24
CA LEU A 54 10.76 -6.17 27.02
C LEU A 54 10.02 -5.13 27.85
N LEU A 55 8.88 -4.67 27.36
CA LEU A 55 8.17 -3.53 27.95
C LEU A 55 6.95 -3.90 28.81
N ASP A 56 6.49 -5.16 28.74
CA ASP A 56 5.32 -5.67 29.47
C ASP A 56 5.70 -6.97 30.19
N ALA A 57 6.07 -6.85 31.47
CA ALA A 57 6.48 -7.98 32.32
C ALA A 57 5.36 -9.04 32.48
N GLY A 58 4.09 -8.62 32.42
CA GLY A 58 2.97 -9.55 32.44
C GLY A 58 2.98 -10.42 31.19
N GLN A 59 3.16 -9.82 30.01
CA GLN A 59 3.32 -10.57 28.77
C GLN A 59 4.56 -11.45 28.76
N GLU A 60 5.71 -10.97 29.25
CA GLU A 60 6.91 -11.81 29.35
C GLU A 60 6.65 -13.06 30.19
N ALA A 61 5.97 -12.91 31.33
CA ALA A 61 5.59 -14.04 32.16
C ALA A 61 4.63 -15.02 31.45
N HIS A 62 3.81 -14.57 30.50
CA HIS A 62 3.01 -15.44 29.66
C HIS A 62 3.86 -16.19 28.63
N PHE A 63 4.81 -15.51 27.97
CA PHE A 63 5.70 -16.14 26.99
C PHE A 63 6.71 -17.11 27.61
N ALA A 64 7.07 -16.95 28.89
CA ALA A 64 7.93 -17.88 29.61
C ALA A 64 7.25 -19.22 29.96
N LYS A 65 5.91 -19.29 29.85
CA LYS A 65 5.16 -20.53 30.10
C LYS A 65 5.38 -21.50 28.93
N PRO A 66 5.59 -22.80 29.21
CA PRO A 66 5.69 -23.79 28.15
C PRO A 66 4.39 -23.84 27.33
N VAL A 67 4.52 -23.93 26.01
CA VAL A 67 3.37 -24.05 25.11
C VAL A 67 2.74 -25.43 25.32
N THR A 68 1.54 -25.46 25.88
CA THR A 68 0.78 -26.70 26.03
C THR A 68 0.34 -27.18 24.65
N THR A 69 0.91 -28.30 24.17
CA THR A 69 0.69 -28.90 22.84
C THR A 69 -0.78 -29.27 22.56
N GLY A 70 -1.64 -29.28 23.58
CA GLY A 70 -3.04 -29.73 23.49
C GLY A 70 -3.93 -28.96 22.50
N HIS A 71 -3.63 -27.70 22.18
CA HIS A 71 -4.45 -26.92 21.23
C HIS A 71 -4.14 -27.20 19.76
N PHE A 72 -2.98 -27.75 19.42
CA PHE A 72 -2.55 -28.00 18.03
C PHE A 72 -2.63 -29.48 17.63
N GLN A 73 -2.78 -30.39 18.59
CA GLN A 73 -2.75 -31.84 18.40
C GLN A 73 -3.68 -32.32 17.25
N GLY A 74 -4.90 -31.76 17.16
CA GLY A 74 -5.86 -32.12 16.11
C GLY A 74 -5.50 -31.64 14.69
N ALA A 75 -4.65 -30.62 14.54
CA ALA A 75 -4.21 -30.11 13.24
C ALA A 75 -3.00 -30.88 12.69
N ILE A 76 -2.13 -31.41 13.57
CA ILE A 76 -0.98 -32.24 13.21
C ILE A 76 -1.41 -33.68 12.87
N GLU A 77 -2.50 -34.16 13.48
CA GLU A 77 -3.07 -35.49 13.22
C GLU A 77 -3.88 -35.57 11.91
N GLY A 78 -3.82 -34.55 11.05
CA GLY A 78 -4.38 -34.60 9.69
C GLY A 78 -5.90 -34.72 9.64
N LYS A 79 -6.62 -34.42 10.73
CA LYS A 79 -8.08 -34.39 10.70
C LYS A 79 -8.49 -33.21 9.83
N PRO A 80 -9.19 -33.42 8.70
CA PRO A 80 -9.54 -32.34 7.80
C PRO A 80 -10.36 -31.32 8.57
N ALA A 81 -9.86 -30.08 8.61
CA ALA A 81 -10.64 -28.95 9.08
C ALA A 81 -11.94 -28.93 8.24
N PRO A 82 -13.12 -28.81 8.87
CA PRO A 82 -14.35 -28.66 8.12
C PRO A 82 -14.17 -27.47 7.19
N ALA A 83 -14.39 -27.70 5.88
CA ALA A 83 -14.35 -26.64 4.89
C ALA A 83 -15.20 -25.47 5.40
N PRO A 84 -14.73 -24.22 5.29
CA PRO A 84 -15.54 -23.07 5.66
C PRO A 84 -16.86 -23.20 4.90
N ALA A 85 -17.97 -23.25 5.64
CA ALA A 85 -19.29 -23.32 5.05
C ALA A 85 -19.41 -22.15 4.08
N ARG A 86 -19.49 -22.48 2.79
CA ARG A 86 -19.67 -21.50 1.72
C ARG A 86 -20.95 -20.73 2.07
N ALA A 87 -20.79 -19.47 2.47
CA ALA A 87 -21.94 -18.59 2.68
C ALA A 87 -22.80 -18.65 1.40
N PRO A 88 -24.13 -18.75 1.51
CA PRO A 88 -24.98 -18.77 0.33
C PRO A 88 -24.69 -17.52 -0.49
N ALA A 89 -24.39 -17.72 -1.78
CA ALA A 89 -24.18 -16.65 -2.72
C ALA A 89 -25.41 -15.73 -2.69
N SER A 90 -25.20 -14.49 -2.26
CA SER A 90 -26.17 -13.42 -2.45
C SER A 90 -26.55 -13.40 -3.92
N ALA A 91 -27.85 -13.54 -4.20
CA ALA A 91 -28.39 -13.50 -5.55
C ALA A 91 -27.91 -12.25 -6.30
N PRO A 92 -27.71 -12.33 -7.64
CA PRO A 92 -27.26 -11.19 -8.42
C PRO A 92 -28.27 -10.05 -8.31
N ALA A 93 -27.78 -8.88 -7.91
CA ALA A 93 -28.54 -7.64 -7.96
C ALA A 93 -29.03 -7.42 -9.40
N ALA A 94 -30.34 -7.24 -9.53
CA ALA A 94 -31.00 -6.97 -10.79
C ALA A 94 -30.33 -5.79 -11.52
N ALA A 95 -30.09 -5.99 -12.80
CA ALA A 95 -29.47 -5.04 -13.71
C ALA A 95 -30.16 -3.67 -13.64
N ALA A 96 -29.38 -2.65 -13.28
CA ALA A 96 -29.76 -1.27 -13.52
C ALA A 96 -29.76 -1.01 -15.04
N PRO A 97 -30.78 -0.32 -15.60
CA PRO A 97 -30.80 -0.02 -17.02
C PRO A 97 -29.70 0.98 -17.40
N SER A 98 -28.93 0.66 -18.44
CA SER A 98 -27.96 1.54 -19.10
C SER A 98 -28.61 2.85 -19.55
N PRO A 99 -28.02 4.02 -19.25
CA PRO A 99 -28.39 5.25 -19.93
C PRO A 99 -27.84 5.25 -21.36
N ALA A 100 -28.73 5.55 -22.31
CA ALA A 100 -28.47 5.66 -23.73
C ALA A 100 -27.42 6.73 -24.05
N ALA A 101 -26.54 6.42 -25.01
CA ALA A 101 -25.57 7.33 -25.58
C ALA A 101 -26.24 8.43 -26.41
N PRO A 102 -25.73 9.68 -26.36
CA PRO A 102 -25.88 10.63 -27.44
C PRO A 102 -24.57 10.80 -28.25
N SER A 103 -24.80 10.87 -29.56
CA SER A 103 -23.91 11.00 -30.71
C SER A 103 -22.82 12.08 -30.66
N GLU A 104 -21.68 11.78 -31.31
CA GLU A 104 -20.69 12.76 -31.74
C GLU A 104 -21.30 13.84 -32.65
N PRO A 105 -20.69 15.04 -32.69
CA PRO A 105 -20.20 15.46 -34.00
C PRO A 105 -18.82 16.17 -34.00
N ALA A 106 -18.05 15.80 -35.03
CA ALA A 106 -17.28 16.64 -35.95
C ALA A 106 -16.18 17.60 -35.43
N SER A 107 -14.95 17.19 -35.75
CA SER A 107 -13.78 17.99 -36.21
C SER A 107 -13.98 19.48 -36.52
N ARG A 108 -13.13 20.33 -35.92
CA ARG A 108 -12.65 21.60 -36.51
C ARG A 108 -11.25 21.95 -35.99
N GLY A 109 -10.34 22.25 -36.93
CA GLY A 109 -8.94 22.61 -36.70
C GLY A 109 -8.69 24.07 -36.25
N PRO A 110 -7.43 24.56 -36.33
CA PRO A 110 -6.85 25.52 -35.38
C PRO A 110 -6.81 26.99 -35.83
N ALA A 111 -6.73 27.93 -34.87
CA ALA A 111 -6.27 29.32 -35.07
C ALA A 111 -5.77 29.87 -33.70
N ARG A 112 -4.48 30.15 -33.48
CA ARG A 112 -3.63 31.29 -33.91
C ARG A 112 -3.92 32.60 -33.14
N GLY A 113 -2.93 33.08 -32.37
CA GLY A 113 -2.63 34.51 -32.20
C GLY A 113 -2.44 35.01 -30.77
N GLY A 114 -1.23 35.47 -30.41
CA GLY A 114 -1.01 36.29 -29.20
C GLY A 114 0.44 36.42 -28.69
N ARG A 115 1.29 37.17 -29.41
CA ARG A 115 2.54 37.84 -28.94
C ARG A 115 2.24 38.82 -27.79
N ASN A 116 3.11 39.34 -26.91
CA ASN A 116 4.54 39.34 -26.54
C ASN A 116 4.59 40.12 -25.19
N ALA A 117 5.52 39.87 -24.26
CA ALA A 117 6.16 40.93 -23.47
C ALA A 117 7.34 40.38 -22.64
N ASN A 118 8.45 41.09 -22.73
CA ASN A 118 9.75 40.85 -22.15
C ASN A 118 9.77 41.16 -20.64
N GLY A 119 10.52 40.37 -19.87
CA GLY A 119 10.79 40.63 -18.45
C GLY A 119 11.93 39.75 -17.97
N GLN A 120 13.16 40.11 -18.35
CA GLN A 120 14.39 39.52 -17.82
C GLN A 120 14.48 39.82 -16.32
N ALA A 121 14.67 38.77 -15.52
CA ALA A 121 15.26 38.86 -14.20
C ALA A 121 16.15 37.62 -14.01
N GLU A 122 17.47 37.85 -13.98
CA GLU A 122 18.45 36.83 -13.56
C GLU A 122 18.16 36.36 -12.13
N PRO A 123 18.23 35.05 -11.83
CA PRO A 123 18.33 34.59 -10.46
C PRO A 123 19.81 34.50 -10.01
N PRO A 124 20.11 34.83 -8.74
CA PRO A 124 21.47 34.87 -8.16
C PRO A 124 22.13 33.48 -8.09
N PRO A 125 23.47 33.41 -7.98
CA PRO A 125 24.18 32.14 -7.97
C PRO A 125 24.09 31.46 -6.60
N GLY A 126 23.85 30.15 -6.61
CA GLY A 126 24.24 29.27 -5.50
C GLY A 126 23.14 28.89 -4.53
N LEU A 127 22.26 27.97 -4.94
CA LEU A 127 21.70 26.97 -4.03
C LEU A 127 21.78 25.62 -4.74
N VAL A 128 22.77 24.83 -4.34
CA VAL A 128 22.96 23.44 -4.77
C VAL A 128 21.72 22.66 -4.39
N GLN A 129 20.95 22.22 -5.39
CA GLN A 129 19.85 21.30 -5.17
C GLN A 129 20.43 19.93 -4.82
N PRO A 130 19.93 19.21 -3.80
CA PRO A 130 20.38 17.86 -3.54
C PRO A 130 19.94 16.94 -4.68
N GLU A 131 20.91 16.34 -5.39
CA GLU A 131 20.65 15.33 -6.40
C GLU A 131 19.88 14.16 -5.77
N ARG A 132 18.63 13.97 -6.21
CA ARG A 132 17.90 12.74 -5.95
C ARG A 132 18.36 11.71 -6.98
N VAL A 133 19.38 10.94 -6.60
CA VAL A 133 19.80 9.75 -7.36
C VAL A 133 18.76 8.67 -7.11
N LEU A 134 17.76 8.59 -8.00
CA LEU A 134 16.84 7.46 -8.09
C LEU A 134 17.25 6.66 -9.33
N TYR A 135 17.82 5.47 -9.13
CA TYR A 135 18.14 4.46 -10.15
C TYR A 135 18.72 4.97 -11.48
N GLY A 136 20.05 5.21 -11.52
CA GLY A 136 20.91 5.06 -12.71
C GLY A 136 20.59 5.84 -13.99
N VAL A 137 19.55 6.67 -14.03
CA VAL A 137 19.16 7.51 -15.17
C VAL A 137 18.84 8.89 -14.62
N PRO A 138 19.44 9.98 -15.15
CA PRO A 138 19.12 11.32 -14.71
C PRO A 138 17.62 11.59 -14.91
N ALA A 139 16.97 12.11 -13.87
CA ALA A 139 15.55 12.43 -13.92
C ALA A 139 15.26 13.42 -15.06
N PRO A 140 14.16 13.25 -15.81
CA PRO A 140 13.77 14.21 -16.84
C PRO A 140 13.53 15.59 -16.21
N PRO A 141 13.81 16.68 -16.95
CA PRO A 141 13.58 18.02 -16.46
C PRO A 141 12.10 18.23 -16.10
N PRO A 142 11.79 19.05 -15.08
CA PRO A 142 10.43 19.31 -14.69
C PRO A 142 9.64 19.95 -15.83
N SER A 143 8.41 19.49 -16.05
CA SER A 143 7.48 20.12 -16.98
C SER A 143 7.22 21.58 -16.54
N PRO A 144 7.25 22.55 -17.46
CA PRO A 144 6.94 23.94 -17.14
C PRO A 144 5.52 24.04 -16.56
N GLY A 145 5.41 24.55 -15.33
CA GLY A 145 4.13 24.74 -14.64
C GLY A 145 3.86 23.82 -13.45
N VAL A 146 4.74 22.85 -13.15
CA VAL A 146 4.60 21.98 -11.97
C VAL A 146 5.39 22.56 -10.80
N GLN A 147 4.69 23.23 -9.88
CA GLN A 147 5.26 23.62 -8.59
C GLN A 147 5.28 22.40 -7.66
N PRO A 148 6.38 22.11 -6.93
CA PRO A 148 6.40 21.06 -5.93
C PRO A 148 5.42 21.42 -4.80
N LEU A 149 4.43 20.56 -4.56
CA LEU A 149 3.53 20.68 -3.43
C LEU A 149 4.34 20.45 -2.15
N THR A 150 4.55 21.50 -1.37
CA THR A 150 5.11 21.39 -0.02
C THR A 150 3.97 21.34 0.98
N VAL A 151 4.21 20.79 2.17
CA VAL A 151 3.18 20.60 3.22
C VAL A 151 2.47 21.93 3.61
N GLY A 152 3.02 23.10 3.24
CA GLY A 152 2.42 24.41 3.43
C GLY A 152 1.47 24.91 2.33
N SER A 153 1.40 24.28 1.14
CA SER A 153 0.62 24.82 0.00
C SER A 153 -0.87 24.45 0.02
N LEU A 154 -1.34 23.68 1.01
CA LEU A 154 -2.76 23.33 1.16
C LEU A 154 -3.44 24.23 2.21
N ARG A 155 -3.60 25.52 1.88
CA ARG A 155 -4.50 26.41 2.64
C ARG A 155 -5.65 26.92 1.76
N ARG A 156 -6.79 26.22 1.92
CA ARG A 156 -8.20 26.60 1.70
C ARG A 156 -8.51 27.66 0.64
N SER A 157 -9.15 27.23 -0.44
CA SER A 157 -10.32 27.93 -0.99
C SER A 157 -11.58 27.38 -0.32
N ARG A 158 -12.33 28.26 0.33
CA ARG A 158 -13.75 28.06 0.69
C ARG A 158 -14.61 28.52 -0.49
#